data_AF-A0A6N1X5M8-F1
#
_entry.id   AF-A0A6N1X5M8-F1
#
_cell.length_a   1.000
_cell.length_b   1.000
_cell.length_c   1.000
_cell.angle_alpha   90.00
_cell.angle_beta   90.00
_cell.angle_gamma   90.00
#
_symmetry.space_group_name_H-M   'P 1'
#
loop_
_entity.id
_entity.type
_entity.pdbx_description
1 polymer ?
#
loop_
_entity_poly.entity_id
_entity_poly.type
_entity_poly.pdbx_seq_one_letter_code
_entity_poly.pdbx_strand_id
1 'polypeptide(L)' 'MSAPSPLDLISDRVERLLLRHEELQRTNALLAEQVAALTQERDSLRSRLSAARARVDALIERLPSNEGAGA' A
#
# COMPACT_ATOMS: atom_id res chain seq x y z
N MET A 1 24.40 -46.69 -13.37
CA MET A 1 23.85 -45.39 -13.84
C MET A 1 24.99 -44.40 -13.84
N SER A 2 25.27 -43.74 -14.96
CA SER A 2 26.36 -42.75 -15.04
C SER A 2 26.02 -41.52 -14.23
N ALA A 3 27.01 -40.96 -13.52
CA ALA A 3 26.83 -39.73 -12.76
C ALA A 3 26.48 -38.56 -13.73
N PRO A 4 25.58 -37.64 -13.32
CA PRO A 4 25.23 -36.48 -14.13
C PRO A 4 26.48 -35.64 -14.40
N SER A 5 26.59 -35.12 -15.63
CA SER A 5 27.71 -34.25 -15.98
C SER A 5 27.59 -32.90 -15.26
N PRO A 6 28.69 -32.15 -15.12
CA PRO A 6 28.64 -30.80 -14.57
C PRO A 6 27.68 -29.87 -15.32
N LEU A 7 27.51 -30.06 -16.64
CA LEU A 7 26.57 -29.27 -17.44
C LEU A 7 25.11 -29.57 -17.12
N ASP A 8 24.79 -30.84 -16.81
CA ASP A 8 23.43 -31.25 -16.42
C ASP A 8 23.05 -30.59 -15.08
N LEU A 9 23.98 -30.60 -14.11
CA LEU A 9 23.77 -29.98 -12.80
C LEU A 9 23.56 -28.46 -12.89
N ILE A 10 24.27 -27.80 -13.81
CA ILE A 10 24.10 -26.36 -14.05
C ILE A 10 22.74 -26.10 -14.71
N SER A 11 22.34 -26.91 -15.70
CA SER A 11 21.05 -26.78 -16.38
C SER A 11 19.89 -26.91 -15.40
N ASP A 12 19.89 -27.95 -14.55
CA ASP A 12 18.90 -28.15 -13.48
C ASP A 12 18.82 -26.95 -12.52
N ARG A 13 19.98 -26.36 -12.19
CA ARG A 13 20.02 -25.18 -11.31
C ARG A 13 19.44 -23.95 -11.99
N VAL A 14 19.71 -23.75 -13.27
CA VAL A 14 19.16 -22.63 -14.06
C VAL A 14 17.64 -22.78 -14.16
N GLU A 15 17.13 -23.96 -14.47
CA GLU A 15 15.67 -24.21 -14.53
C GLU A 15 14.98 -23.90 -13.21
N ARG A 16 15.53 -24.39 -12.07
CA ARG A 16 15.00 -24.06 -10.75
C ARG A 16 15.04 -22.56 -10.43
N LEU A 17 16.09 -21.86 -10.87
CA LEU A 17 16.20 -20.42 -10.67
C LEU A 17 15.21 -19.64 -11.52
N LEU A 18 14.95 -20.08 -12.76
CA LEU A 18 13.96 -19.47 -13.63
C LEU A 18 12.54 -19.62 -13.06
N LEU A 19 12.17 -20.83 -12.62
CA LEU A 19 10.88 -21.08 -11.97
C LEU A 19 10.70 -20.18 -10.73
N ARG A 20 11.72 -20.14 -9.85
CA ARG A 20 11.69 -19.26 -8.67
C ARG A 20 11.61 -17.78 -9.04
N HIS A 21 12.25 -17.38 -10.13
CA HIS A 21 12.20 -16.00 -10.60
C HIS A 21 10.80 -15.62 -11.05
N GLU A 22 10.14 -16.47 -11.83
CA GLU A 22 8.74 -16.25 -12.27
C GLU A 22 7.78 -16.17 -11.08
N GLU A 23 7.93 -17.05 -10.09
CA GLU A 23 7.15 -17.02 -8.85
C GLU A 23 7.35 -15.72 -8.07
N LEU A 24 8.61 -15.26 -7.95
CA LEU A 24 8.94 -13.99 -7.29
C LEU A 24 8.38 -12.79 -8.06
N GLN A 25 8.47 -12.79 -9.39
CA GLN A 25 7.89 -11.74 -10.23
C GLN A 25 6.38 -11.66 -10.04
N ARG A 26 5.67 -12.80 -10.07
CA ARG A 26 4.23 -12.86 -9.85
C ARG A 26 3.85 -12.34 -8.46
N THR A 27 4.58 -12.77 -7.42
CA THR A 27 4.35 -12.30 -6.05
C THR A 27 4.59 -10.80 -5.92
N ASN A 28 5.65 -10.28 -6.56
CA ASN A 28 5.96 -8.86 -6.54
C ASN A 28 4.87 -8.02 -7.22
N ALA A 29 4.33 -8.49 -8.35
CA ALA A 29 3.20 -7.84 -9.03
C ALA A 29 1.97 -7.74 -8.10
N LEU A 30 1.60 -8.83 -7.43
CA LEU A 30 0.48 -8.85 -6.47
C LEU A 30 0.72 -7.90 -5.29
N LEU A 31 1.96 -7.84 -4.76
CA LEU A 31 2.31 -6.89 -3.69
C LEU A 31 2.23 -5.44 -4.17
N ALA A 32 2.66 -5.15 -5.40
CA ALA A 32 2.57 -3.82 -5.98
C ALA A 32 1.10 -3.36 -6.13
N GLU A 33 0.22 -4.26 -6.60
CA GLU A 33 -1.22 -4.02 -6.65
C GLU A 33 -1.81 -3.73 -5.27
N GLN A 34 -1.42 -4.52 -4.25
CA GLN A 34 -1.88 -4.31 -2.88
C GLN A 34 -1.43 -2.96 -2.31
N VAL A 35 -0.19 -2.54 -2.57
CA VAL A 35 0.33 -1.24 -2.16
C VAL A 35 -0.41 -0.09 -2.86
N ALA A 36 -0.76 -0.25 -4.13
CA ALA A 36 -1.56 0.73 -4.87
C ALA A 36 -2.97 0.86 -4.27
N ALA A 37 -3.64 -0.26 -3.96
CA ALA A 37 -4.96 -0.25 -3.33
C ALA A 37 -4.95 0.43 -1.95
N LEU A 38 -4.00 0.06 -1.07
CA LEU A 38 -3.86 0.68 0.25
C LEU A 38 -3.51 2.18 0.16
N THR A 39 -2.76 2.57 -0.87
CA THR A 39 -2.46 3.98 -1.14
C THR A 39 -3.74 4.77 -1.46
N GLN A 40 -4.59 4.24 -2.33
CA GLN A 40 -5.87 4.87 -2.68
C GLN A 40 -6.81 4.96 -1.47
N GLU A 41 -6.89 3.91 -0.66
CA GLU A 41 -7.70 3.90 0.57
C GLU A 41 -7.22 4.96 1.57
N ARG A 42 -5.90 5.04 1.80
CA ARG A 42 -5.29 6.07 2.65
C ARG A 42 -5.63 7.47 2.15
N ASP A 43 -5.53 7.72 0.85
CA ASP A 43 -5.75 9.05 0.30
C ASP A 43 -7.23 9.45 0.39
N SER A 44 -8.15 8.48 0.20
CA SER A 44 -9.58 8.64 0.48
C SER A 44 -9.87 8.95 1.96
N LEU A 45 -9.22 8.26 2.89
CA LEU A 45 -9.31 8.55 4.33
C LEU A 45 -8.81 9.96 4.66
N ARG A 46 -7.67 10.37 4.09
CA ARG A 46 -7.10 11.71 4.27
C ARG A 46 -8.03 12.80 3.77
N SER A 47 -8.62 12.61 2.58
CA SER A 47 -9.60 13.55 2.02
C SER A 47 -10.83 13.70 2.94
N ARG A 48 -11.39 12.57 3.41
CA ARG A 48 -12.52 12.58 4.36
C ARG A 48 -12.18 13.27 5.68
N LEU A 49 -10.99 13.01 6.22
CA LEU A 49 -10.52 13.66 7.45
C LEU A 49 -10.38 15.17 7.27
N SER A 50 -9.80 15.62 6.16
CA SER A 50 -9.67 17.04 5.83
C SER A 50 -11.04 17.72 5.76
N ALA A 51 -11.99 17.11 5.05
CA ALA A 51 -13.35 17.62 4.95
C ALA A 51 -14.06 17.67 6.31
N ALA A 52 -13.87 16.65 7.16
CA ALA A 52 -14.43 16.64 8.51
C ALA A 52 -13.85 17.77 9.38
N ARG A 53 -12.53 18.00 9.33
CA ARG A 53 -11.86 19.10 10.04
C ARG A 53 -12.39 20.46 9.60
N ALA A 54 -12.44 20.71 8.30
CA ALA A 54 -12.98 21.96 7.75
C ALA A 54 -14.44 22.22 8.20
N ARG A 55 -15.27 21.17 8.29
CA ARG A 55 -16.63 21.30 8.84
C ARG A 55 -16.63 21.66 10.31
N VAL A 56 -15.74 21.08 11.11
CA VAL A 56 -15.60 21.41 12.54
C VAL A 56 -15.14 22.85 12.70
N ASP A 57 -14.13 23.29 11.96
CA ASP A 57 -13.63 24.67 11.99
C ASP A 57 -14.74 25.67 11.65
N ALA A 58 -15.52 25.40 10.60
CA ALA A 58 -16.68 26.22 10.21
C ALA A 58 -17.80 26.23 11.26
N LEU A 59 -17.94 25.17 12.06
CA LEU A 59 -18.89 25.15 13.19
C LEU A 59 -18.37 25.98 14.37
N ILE A 60 -17.06 25.92 14.64
CA ILE A 60 -16.41 26.71 15.70
C ILE A 60 -16.54 28.21 15.41
N GLU A 61 -16.30 28.63 14.16
CA GLU A 61 -16.47 30.04 13.74
C GLU A 61 -17.90 30.57 13.93
N ARG A 62 -18.89 29.67 13.92
CA ARG A 62 -20.32 30.00 14.10
C ARG A 62 -20.78 29.94 15.55
N LEU A 63 -19.91 29.53 16.48
CA LEU A 63 -20.24 29.59 17.89
C LEU A 63 -20.38 31.07 18.28
N PRO A 64 -21.48 31.46 18.95
CA PRO A 64 -21.61 32.82 19.45
C PRO A 64 -20.44 33.09 20.40
N SER A 65 -19.75 34.21 20.20
CA SER A 65 -18.78 34.72 21.16
C SER A 65 -19.47 34.77 22.53
N ASN A 66 -18.87 34.21 23.57
CA ASN A 66 -19.41 34.26 24.93
C ASN A 66 -19.39 35.69 25.54
N GLU A 67 -19.42 36.74 24.71
CA GLU A 67 -19.44 38.15 25.06
C GLU A 67 -20.86 38.65 25.39
N GLY A 68 -21.60 37.82 26.14
CA GLY A 68 -22.92 38.14 26.66
C GLY A 68 -23.12 37.77 28.13
N ALA A 69 -22.08 37.27 28.82
CA ALA A 69 -22.09 37.13 30.29
C ALA A 69 -21.48 38.39 30.92
N GLY A 70 -22.14 39.53 30.66
CA GLY A 70 -21.74 40.84 31.12
C GLY A 70 -22.95 41.77 31.16
N ALA A 71 -23.97 41.39 31.93
CA ALA A 71 -25.04 42.26 32.42
C ALA A 71 -25.65 41.62 33.67
#